data_AF-A0A4Q2Y043-F1
#
_entry.id   AF-A0A4Q2Y043-F1
#
_cell.length_a   1.000
_cell.length_b   1.000
_cell.length_c   1.000
_cell.angle_alpha   90.00
_cell.angle_beta   90.00
_cell.angle_gamma   90.00
#
_symmetry.space_group_name_H-M   'P 1'
#
loop_
_entity.id
_entity.type
_entity.pdbx_description
1 polymer ?
#
loop_
_entity_poly.entity_id
_entity_poly.type
_entity_poly.pdbx_seq_one_letter_code
_entity_poly.pdbx_strand_id
1 'polypeptide(L)'
;MSLPRFSNVSRRSILRSSGAGFGYLALAGLLGQENARALTAAGAGAGSGQAAVNPLAARDAHFKPRAKRVIFIFMEGAMSGMDTFEYKPELQKNGGKTAPGGGTLTASKFSFKQYGQTGSWFSELLPNIATHADKFCWLRGLHTDTPAHPQAVVQLHTG
;
A
#
# COMPACT_ATOMS: atom_id res chain seq x y z
N MET A 1 -30.34 27.13 -63.63
CA MET A 1 -29.42 26.00 -63.38
C MET A 1 -28.58 26.35 -62.14
N SER A 2 -28.95 25.85 -60.97
CA SER A 2 -28.33 26.20 -59.68
C SER A 2 -27.40 25.06 -59.25
N LEU A 3 -26.12 25.35 -59.02
CA LEU A 3 -25.14 24.36 -58.61
C LEU A 3 -25.37 23.93 -57.14
N PRO A 4 -25.15 22.64 -56.80
CA PRO A 4 -25.32 22.17 -55.43
C PRO A 4 -24.29 22.83 -54.50
N ARG A 5 -24.77 23.49 -53.44
CA ARG A 5 -23.92 24.00 -52.36
C ARG A 5 -23.45 22.83 -51.49
N PHE A 6 -22.16 22.48 -51.57
CA PHE A 6 -21.51 21.63 -50.58
C PHE A 6 -21.59 22.31 -49.20
N SER A 7 -22.52 21.90 -48.34
CA SER A 7 -22.80 22.61 -47.08
C SER A 7 -23.01 21.71 -45.87
N ASN A 8 -22.17 20.67 -45.72
CA ASN A 8 -22.08 19.91 -44.46
C ASN A 8 -20.75 20.10 -43.71
N VAL A 9 -19.85 20.95 -44.19
CA VAL A 9 -18.57 21.21 -43.51
C VAL A 9 -18.53 22.67 -43.06
N SER A 10 -18.65 22.89 -41.75
CA SER A 10 -18.54 24.24 -41.18
C SER A 10 -17.08 24.71 -41.16
N ARG A 11 -16.86 26.04 -41.24
CA ARG A 11 -15.52 26.65 -41.07
C ARG A 11 -14.84 26.21 -39.76
N ARG A 12 -15.63 26.00 -38.71
CA ARG A 12 -15.18 25.44 -37.42
C ARG A 12 -14.69 24.00 -37.58
N SER A 13 -15.38 23.18 -38.36
CA SER A 13 -14.94 21.81 -38.68
C SER A 13 -13.60 21.83 -39.40
N ILE A 14 -13.43 22.69 -40.40
CA ILE A 14 -12.18 22.84 -41.16
C ILE A 14 -11.04 23.27 -40.24
N LEU A 15 -11.23 24.33 -39.45
CA LEU A 15 -10.18 24.82 -38.55
C LEU A 15 -9.80 23.78 -37.48
N ARG A 16 -10.77 23.02 -36.96
CA ARG A 16 -10.53 21.91 -36.01
C ARG A 16 -9.72 20.77 -36.65
N SER A 17 -10.04 20.41 -37.90
CA SER A 17 -9.30 19.37 -38.62
C SER A 17 -7.95 19.83 -39.18
N SER A 18 -7.78 21.11 -39.54
CA SER A 18 -6.54 21.61 -40.13
C SER A 18 -5.48 21.97 -39.09
N GLY A 19 -5.89 22.54 -37.94
CA GLY A 19 -4.96 22.98 -36.89
C GLY A 19 -4.48 21.86 -35.95
N ALA A 20 -5.28 20.79 -35.81
CA ALA A 20 -4.97 19.66 -34.93
C ALA A 20 -5.06 18.31 -35.65
N GLY A 21 -5.12 18.28 -36.98
CA GLY A 21 -5.48 17.08 -37.76
C GLY A 21 -4.68 15.82 -37.43
N PHE A 22 -3.35 15.92 -37.40
CA PHE A 22 -2.50 14.79 -37.04
C PHE A 22 -2.64 14.38 -35.57
N GLY A 23 -2.78 15.35 -34.65
CA GLY A 23 -3.02 15.08 -33.24
C GLY A 23 -4.39 14.47 -32.97
N TYR A 24 -5.41 14.89 -33.73
CA TYR A 24 -6.76 14.36 -33.67
C TYR A 24 -6.82 12.95 -34.28
N LEU A 25 -6.07 12.69 -35.36
CA LEU A 25 -5.90 11.36 -35.92
C LEU A 25 -5.21 10.42 -34.92
N ALA A 26 -4.16 10.89 -34.25
CA ALA A 26 -3.47 10.14 -33.20
C ALA A 26 -4.41 9.84 -32.01
N LEU A 27 -5.15 10.84 -31.53
CA LEU A 27 -6.13 10.67 -30.44
C LEU A 27 -7.27 9.72 -30.85
N ALA A 28 -7.80 9.85 -32.06
CA ALA A 28 -8.82 8.95 -32.59
C ALA A 28 -8.30 7.51 -32.73
N GLY A 29 -7.02 7.34 -33.11
CA GLY A 29 -6.35 6.04 -33.14
C GLY A 29 -6.23 5.43 -31.73
N LEU A 30 -5.84 6.21 -30.73
CA LEU A 30 -5.75 5.76 -29.33
C LEU A 30 -7.12 5.37 -28.77
N LEU A 31 -8.14 6.23 -28.92
CA LEU A 31 -9.51 5.95 -28.47
C LEU A 31 -10.14 4.76 -29.23
N GLY A 32 -9.84 4.62 -30.52
CA GLY A 32 -10.27 3.48 -31.33
C GLY A 32 -9.63 2.17 -30.87
N GLN A 33 -8.34 2.18 -30.52
CA GLN A 33 -7.67 1.01 -29.94
C GLN A 33 -8.20 0.66 -28.56
N GLU A 34 -8.49 1.63 -27.70
CA GLU A 34 -9.11 1.39 -26.39
C GLU A 34 -10.51 0.79 -26.53
N ASN A 35 -11.35 1.33 -27.41
CA ASN A 35 -12.68 0.77 -27.68
C ASN A 35 -12.61 -0.63 -28.30
N ALA A 36 -11.68 -0.88 -29.22
CA ALA A 36 -11.48 -2.21 -29.79
C ALA A 36 -11.01 -3.23 -28.74
N ARG A 37 -10.13 -2.82 -27.81
CA ARG A 37 -9.70 -3.64 -26.67
C ARG A 37 -10.84 -3.91 -25.68
N ALA A 38 -11.71 -2.93 -25.46
CA ALA A 38 -12.90 -3.10 -24.64
C ALA A 38 -13.92 -4.07 -25.27
N LEU A 39 -14.09 -4.01 -26.60
CA LEU A 39 -14.98 -4.90 -27.36
C LEU A 39 -14.47 -6.34 -27.44
N THR A 40 -13.16 -6.56 -27.61
CA THR A 40 -12.58 -7.92 -27.62
C THR A 40 -12.61 -8.58 -26.23
N ALA A 41 -12.49 -7.79 -25.16
CA ALA A 41 -12.63 -8.30 -23.80
C ALA A 41 -14.05 -8.74 -23.42
N ALA A 42 -15.08 -8.19 -24.07
CA ALA A 42 -16.48 -8.56 -23.83
C ALA A 42 -16.91 -9.87 -24.53
N GLY A 43 -16.11 -10.41 -25.46
CA GLY A 43 -16.46 -11.57 -26.29
C GLY A 43 -15.75 -12.89 -25.96
N ALA A 44 -14.73 -12.90 -25.09
CA ALA A 44 -13.94 -14.11 -24.80
C ALA A 44 -14.36 -14.74 -23.46
N GLY A 45 -15.24 -15.73 -23.54
CA GLY A 45 -15.59 -16.59 -22.41
C GLY A 45 -14.40 -17.45 -21.93
N ALA A 46 -14.31 -17.57 -20.61
CA ALA A 46 -13.69 -18.65 -19.83
C ALA A 46 -12.33 -19.21 -20.31
N GLY A 47 -11.24 -18.64 -19.81
CA GLY A 47 -9.91 -19.24 -19.86
C GLY A 47 -8.94 -18.46 -18.97
N SER A 48 -8.26 -19.17 -18.07
CA SER A 48 -7.27 -18.67 -17.11
C SER A 48 -6.32 -17.60 -17.68
N GLY A 49 -6.28 -16.42 -17.05
CA GLY A 49 -5.34 -15.35 -17.38
C GLY A 49 -6.01 -14.10 -17.93
N GLN A 50 -6.97 -13.53 -17.19
CA GLN A 50 -7.62 -12.27 -17.55
C GLN A 50 -6.61 -11.12 -17.48
N ALA A 51 -6.17 -10.66 -18.66
CA ALA A 51 -5.67 -9.31 -18.85
C ALA A 51 -6.78 -8.35 -18.41
N ALA A 52 -6.58 -7.72 -17.26
CA ALA A 52 -7.59 -6.88 -16.63
C ALA A 52 -7.99 -5.74 -17.60
N VAL A 53 -9.27 -5.71 -17.97
CA VAL A 53 -9.94 -4.63 -18.72
C VAL A 53 -9.83 -3.29 -17.99
N ASN A 54 -9.46 -3.32 -16.72
CA ASN A 54 -9.09 -2.16 -15.93
C ASN A 54 -7.94 -2.60 -14.99
N PRO A 55 -6.72 -2.05 -15.12
CA PRO A 55 -5.58 -2.40 -14.25
C PRO A 55 -5.82 -2.07 -12.77
N LEU A 56 -6.82 -1.25 -12.46
CA LEU A 56 -7.26 -0.89 -11.11
C LEU A 56 -8.47 -1.71 -10.64
N ALA A 57 -8.97 -2.66 -11.44
CA ALA A 57 -10.05 -3.54 -10.99
C ALA A 57 -9.59 -4.38 -9.80
N ALA A 58 -10.48 -4.52 -8.81
CA ALA A 58 -10.25 -5.43 -7.70
C ALA A 58 -10.02 -6.84 -8.23
N ARG A 59 -8.91 -7.45 -7.81
CA ARG A 59 -8.59 -8.84 -8.14
C ARG A 59 -9.25 -9.77 -7.14
N ASP A 60 -9.63 -10.95 -7.60
CA ASP A 60 -10.05 -12.00 -6.69
C ASP A 60 -8.90 -12.37 -5.75
N ALA A 61 -9.22 -12.52 -4.46
CA ALA A 61 -8.24 -12.94 -3.47
C ALA A 61 -7.82 -14.39 -3.73
N HIS A 62 -6.54 -14.70 -3.52
CA HIS A 62 -6.01 -16.07 -3.66
C HIS A 62 -6.72 -17.07 -2.72
N PHE A 63 -7.27 -16.58 -1.60
CA PHE A 63 -8.02 -17.37 -0.62
C PHE A 63 -9.32 -16.69 -0.27
N LYS A 64 -10.34 -17.48 0.11
CA LYS A 64 -11.61 -16.94 0.61
C LYS A 64 -11.33 -16.10 1.88
N PRO A 65 -11.69 -14.81 1.90
CA PRO A 65 -11.40 -13.95 3.04
C PRO A 65 -12.19 -14.42 4.27
N ARG A 66 -11.49 -14.59 5.40
CA ARG A 66 -12.10 -14.94 6.70
C ARG A 66 -12.57 -13.71 7.46
N ALA A 67 -11.88 -12.58 7.31
CA ALA A 67 -12.25 -11.29 7.89
C ALA A 67 -13.00 -10.45 6.85
N LYS A 68 -14.09 -9.78 7.28
CA LYS A 68 -14.86 -8.87 6.42
C LYS A 68 -14.34 -7.43 6.44
N ARG A 69 -13.72 -7.04 7.55
CA ARG A 69 -13.26 -5.67 7.84
C ARG A 69 -11.97 -5.73 8.65
N VAL A 70 -11.04 -4.84 8.36
CA VAL A 70 -9.76 -4.69 9.07
C VAL A 70 -9.62 -3.23 9.46
N ILE A 71 -9.27 -2.98 10.72
CA ILE A 71 -8.87 -1.65 11.18
C ILE A 71 -7.35 -1.68 11.28
N PHE A 72 -6.68 -0.88 10.46
CA PHE A 72 -5.23 -0.71 10.51
C PHE A 72 -4.92 0.61 11.20
N ILE A 73 -4.15 0.54 12.29
CA ILE A 73 -3.72 1.72 13.06
C ILE A 73 -2.20 1.77 12.97
N PHE A 74 -1.69 2.75 12.23
CA PHE A 74 -0.27 3.09 12.19
C PHE A 74 -0.04 4.30 13.10
N MET A 75 0.88 4.16 14.05
CA MET A 75 1.09 5.17 15.10
C MET A 75 2.50 5.77 14.99
N GLU A 76 2.65 6.73 14.08
CA GLU A 76 3.90 7.48 13.93
C GLU A 76 4.17 8.34 15.17
N GLY A 77 5.39 8.28 15.72
CA GLY A 77 5.76 9.04 16.93
C GLY A 77 5.11 8.55 18.23
N ALA A 78 4.49 7.37 18.22
CA ALA A 78 3.98 6.74 19.44
C ALA A 78 5.11 6.17 20.31
N MET A 79 4.72 5.53 21.41
CA MET A 79 5.64 4.91 22.35
C MET A 79 6.51 3.85 21.64
N SER A 80 7.79 3.81 21.99
CA SER A 80 8.73 2.85 21.42
C SER A 80 8.25 1.41 21.62
N GLY A 81 8.42 0.57 20.59
CA GLY A 81 8.19 -0.88 20.70
C GLY A 81 9.01 -1.52 21.82
N MET A 82 10.22 -1.00 22.03
CA MET A 82 11.16 -1.44 23.06
C MET A 82 10.73 -1.06 24.48
N ASP A 83 9.81 -0.10 24.62
CA ASP A 83 9.25 0.35 25.91
C ASP A 83 7.86 -0.23 26.18
N THR A 84 7.30 -1.02 25.25
CA THR A 84 5.92 -1.52 25.31
C THR A 84 5.81 -3.04 25.36
N PHE A 85 6.12 -3.72 24.25
CA PHE A 85 5.84 -5.14 24.07
C PHE A 85 7.09 -5.98 23.73
N GLU A 86 8.21 -5.30 23.44
CA GLU A 86 9.41 -5.93 22.92
C GLU A 86 10.56 -5.87 23.95
N TYR A 87 10.49 -6.72 24.97
CA TYR A 87 11.59 -6.88 25.91
C TYR A 87 12.80 -7.55 25.23
N LYS A 88 13.93 -6.83 25.15
CA LYS A 88 15.23 -7.36 24.67
C LYS A 88 16.25 -7.40 25.81
N PRO A 89 16.51 -8.57 26.43
CA PRO A 89 17.44 -8.70 27.55
C PRO A 89 18.85 -8.15 27.25
N GLU A 90 19.35 -8.41 26.03
CA GLU A 90 20.68 -7.92 25.62
C GLU A 90 20.72 -6.39 25.45
N LEU A 91 19.61 -5.76 25.03
CA LEU A 91 19.56 -4.30 24.97
C LEU A 91 19.59 -3.71 26.39
N GLN A 92 18.87 -4.33 27.33
CA GLN A 92 18.86 -3.89 28.73
C GLN A 92 20.25 -3.95 29.35
N LYS A 93 20.96 -5.06 29.14
CA LYS A 93 22.33 -5.27 29.63
C LYS A 93 23.34 -4.30 29.02
N ASN A 94 23.11 -3.88 27.78
CA ASN A 94 24.05 -3.05 27.02
C ASN A 94 23.64 -1.58 26.91
N GLY A 95 22.60 -1.15 27.65
CA GLY A 95 22.18 0.24 27.69
C GLY A 95 23.34 1.19 28.04
N GLY A 96 23.41 2.31 27.33
CA GLY A 96 24.46 3.31 27.47
C GLY A 96 25.77 3.00 26.72
N LYS A 97 25.93 1.80 26.16
CA LYS A 97 27.10 1.46 25.33
C LYS A 97 26.91 1.96 23.90
N THR A 98 28.02 2.10 23.19
CA THR A 98 28.01 2.45 21.76
C THR A 98 27.33 1.36 20.94
N ALA A 99 26.39 1.75 20.08
CA ALA A 99 25.71 0.82 19.18
C ALA A 99 26.59 0.49 17.95
N PRO A 100 26.42 -0.70 17.34
CA PRO A 100 26.99 -0.99 16.03
C PRO A 100 26.49 0.05 15.00
N GLY A 101 27.41 0.74 14.32
CA GLY A 101 27.08 1.83 13.40
C GLY A 101 27.08 3.24 14.01
N GLY A 102 27.41 3.37 15.30
CA GLY A 102 27.47 4.66 16.00
C GLY A 102 26.22 4.97 16.83
N GLY A 103 26.31 5.96 17.70
CA GLY A 103 25.24 6.30 18.66
C GLY A 103 25.25 5.43 19.92
N THR A 104 24.24 5.61 20.76
CA THR A 104 24.15 4.99 22.09
C THR A 104 22.95 4.06 22.18
N LEU A 105 23.18 2.82 22.59
CA LEU A 105 22.12 1.85 22.89
C LEU A 105 21.25 2.38 24.02
N THR A 106 19.96 2.55 23.76
CA THR A 106 19.01 3.06 24.76
C THR A 106 18.18 1.92 25.31
N ALA A 107 18.54 1.46 26.51
CA ALA A 107 17.74 0.50 27.26
C ALA A 107 16.43 1.14 27.74
N SER A 108 15.34 0.36 27.76
CA SER A 108 14.07 0.82 28.33
C SER A 108 14.27 1.19 29.80
N LYS A 109 13.56 2.22 30.25
CA LYS A 109 13.54 2.64 31.67
C LYS A 109 12.42 1.96 32.46
N PHE A 110 11.53 1.25 31.78
CA PHE A 110 10.34 0.66 32.36
C PHE A 110 10.55 -0.80 32.75
N SER A 111 9.80 -1.25 33.76
CA SER A 111 9.81 -2.66 34.15
C SER A 111 8.92 -3.51 33.24
N PHE A 112 9.29 -4.77 33.06
CA PHE A 112 8.58 -5.72 32.20
C PHE A 112 8.19 -6.99 32.95
N LYS A 113 7.04 -7.55 32.59
CA LYS A 113 6.57 -8.86 33.08
C LYS A 113 5.94 -9.66 31.95
N GLN A 114 5.98 -10.97 32.07
CA GLN A 114 5.28 -11.88 31.16
C GLN A 114 3.84 -12.07 31.62
N TYR A 115 2.90 -12.08 30.67
CA TYR A 115 1.48 -12.23 30.91
C TYR A 115 0.88 -13.31 30.01
N GLY A 116 -0.23 -13.89 30.49
CA GLY A 116 -0.97 -14.93 29.79
C GLY A 116 -0.23 -16.26 29.70
N GLN A 117 -0.86 -17.23 29.03
CA GLN A 117 -0.29 -18.54 28.74
C GLN A 117 0.81 -18.45 27.67
N THR A 118 0.74 -17.45 26.80
CA THR A 118 1.75 -17.17 25.78
C THR A 118 3.07 -16.67 26.36
N GLY A 119 3.09 -16.23 27.62
CA GLY A 119 4.28 -15.61 28.23
C GLY A 119 4.71 -14.33 27.52
N SER A 120 3.76 -13.62 26.91
CA SER A 120 4.04 -12.39 26.16
C SER A 120 4.56 -11.30 27.10
N TRP A 121 5.61 -10.60 26.69
CA TRP A 121 6.19 -9.50 27.46
C TRP A 121 5.36 -8.23 27.34
N PHE A 122 5.06 -7.60 28.48
CA PHE A 122 4.44 -6.27 28.56
C PHE A 122 5.18 -5.39 29.56
N SER A 123 5.33 -4.13 29.19
CA SER A 123 5.79 -3.04 30.06
C SER A 123 4.73 -2.68 31.10
N GLU A 124 5.18 -2.20 32.25
CA GLU A 124 4.32 -1.66 33.31
C GLU A 124 3.44 -0.48 32.87
N LEU A 125 3.76 0.15 31.72
CA LEU A 125 2.96 1.22 31.11
C LEU A 125 1.60 0.74 30.60
N LEU A 126 1.45 -0.56 30.31
CA LEU A 126 0.28 -1.10 29.62
C LEU A 126 -0.44 -2.19 30.44
N PRO A 127 -0.75 -1.96 31.73
CA PRO A 127 -1.25 -3.01 32.63
C PRO A 127 -2.61 -3.55 32.18
N ASN A 128 -3.48 -2.66 31.66
CA ASN A 128 -4.82 -3.04 31.20
C ASN A 128 -4.76 -3.84 29.91
N ILE A 129 -3.85 -3.49 29.00
CA ILE A 129 -3.65 -4.20 27.73
C ILE A 129 -3.07 -5.59 28.00
N ALA A 130 -2.16 -5.71 28.97
CA ALA A 130 -1.54 -6.97 29.34
C ALA A 130 -2.56 -8.06 29.78
N THR A 131 -3.72 -7.67 30.30
CA THR A 131 -4.83 -8.60 30.62
C THR A 131 -5.38 -9.35 29.41
N HIS A 132 -5.05 -8.90 28.20
CA HIS A 132 -5.47 -9.51 26.94
C HIS A 132 -4.31 -10.18 26.20
N ALA A 133 -3.20 -10.50 26.88
CA ALA A 133 -1.99 -11.09 26.29
C ALA A 133 -2.27 -12.22 25.29
N ASP A 134 -3.12 -13.18 25.66
CA ASP A 134 -3.39 -14.36 24.83
C ASP A 134 -4.40 -14.10 23.68
N LYS A 135 -4.93 -12.88 23.58
CA LYS A 135 -5.78 -12.45 22.45
C LYS A 135 -4.98 -11.74 21.36
N PHE A 136 -3.72 -11.41 21.62
CA PHE A 136 -2.84 -10.79 20.63
C PHE A 136 -2.22 -11.85 19.73
N CYS A 137 -2.15 -11.53 18.43
CA CYS A 137 -1.27 -12.20 17.49
C CYS A 137 -0.09 -11.29 17.21
N TRP A 138 1.13 -11.77 17.48
CA TRP A 138 2.35 -11.00 17.29
C TRP A 138 2.95 -11.28 15.92
N LEU A 139 3.25 -10.22 15.17
CA LEU A 139 4.06 -10.29 13.95
C LEU A 139 5.43 -9.64 14.22
N ARG A 140 6.44 -10.47 14.51
CA ARG A 140 7.81 -10.02 14.87
C ARG A 140 8.83 -10.36 13.79
N GLY A 141 8.48 -10.12 12.53
CA GLY A 141 9.31 -10.47 11.37
C GLY A 141 9.52 -9.33 10.38
N LEU A 142 9.17 -8.09 10.76
CA LEU A 142 9.37 -6.94 9.89
C LEU A 142 10.85 -6.54 9.91
N HIS A 143 11.40 -6.29 8.72
CA HIS A 143 12.78 -5.89 8.52
C HIS A 143 12.81 -4.65 7.62
N THR A 144 13.74 -3.75 7.91
CA THR A 144 14.03 -2.59 7.08
C THR A 144 15.54 -2.51 6.88
N ASP A 145 15.94 -2.13 5.67
CA ASP A 145 17.36 -2.04 5.32
C ASP A 145 17.98 -0.70 5.77
N THR A 146 17.14 0.18 6.31
CA THR A 146 17.48 1.51 6.80
C THR A 146 17.13 1.65 8.29
N PRO A 147 18.02 2.24 9.10
CA PRO A 147 17.74 2.54 10.50
C PRO A 147 16.93 3.83 10.66
N ALA A 148 16.73 4.61 9.59
CA ALA A 148 16.12 5.92 9.66
C ALA A 148 14.58 5.81 9.56
N HIS A 149 13.91 6.43 10.53
CA HIS A 149 12.47 6.35 10.70
C HIS A 149 11.67 6.74 9.43
N PRO A 150 11.89 7.89 8.77
CA PRO A 150 11.09 8.28 7.61
C PRO A 150 11.15 7.27 6.45
N GLN A 151 12.34 6.73 6.18
CA GLN A 151 12.55 5.78 5.10
C GLN A 151 11.90 4.43 5.40
N ALA A 152 11.97 3.97 6.66
CA ALA A 152 11.29 2.77 7.12
C ALA A 152 9.75 2.88 7.00
N VAL A 153 9.18 4.06 7.27
CA VAL A 153 7.73 4.29 7.10
C VAL A 153 7.30 4.16 5.64
N VAL A 154 8.09 4.70 4.70
CA VAL A 154 7.80 4.55 3.26
C VAL A 154 7.84 3.07 2.87
N GLN A 155 8.89 2.34 3.26
CA GLN A 155 9.05 0.91 2.96
C GLN A 155 7.85 0.08 3.46
N LEU A 156 7.34 0.35 4.67
CA LEU A 156 6.15 -0.34 5.20
C LEU A 156 4.90 -0.17 4.32
N HIS A 157 4.72 1.00 3.70
CA HIS A 157 3.52 1.32 2.93
C HIS A 157 3.63 1.00 1.45
N THR A 158 4.84 0.99 0.90
CA THR A 158 5.06 0.79 -0.55
C THR A 158 5.61 -0.58 -0.90
N GLY A 159 6.19 -1.31 0.06
CA GLY A 159 6.96 -2.52 -0.19
C GLY A 159 8.40 -2.19 -0.53
#